data_AF-A0A1M7ZHC8-F1
#
_entry.id   AF-A0A1M7ZHC8-F1
#
_cell.length_a   1.000
_cell.length_b   1.000
_cell.length_c   1.000
_cell.angle_alpha   90.00
_cell.angle_beta   90.00
_cell.angle_gamma   90.00
#
_symmetry.space_group_name_H-M   'P 1'
#
loop_
_entity.id
_entity.type
_entity.pdbx_description
1 polymer ?
#
loop_
_entity_poly.entity_id
_entity_poly.type
_entity_poly.pdbx_seq_one_letter_code
_entity_poly.pdbx_strand_id
1 'polypeptide(L)'
;MRFVKLILTYLIWTILSLILGVSYMRLVLGPNDVSEDGWWYLLHLFFDMGLLHVGFWIGVAIASIFILLDVFYLRKKLKNNSQKTIIQLITLLVITGLIAIVHYFLEKVIDVI
;
A
#
# COMPACT_ATOMS: atom_id res chain seq x y z
N MET A 1 -1.85 8.11 -27.83
CA MET A 1 -2.99 8.04 -26.89
C MET A 1 -3.13 6.71 -26.13
N ARG A 2 -2.99 5.53 -26.76
CA ARG A 2 -3.19 4.23 -26.08
C ARG A 2 -2.19 3.96 -24.94
N PHE A 3 -0.92 4.35 -25.12
CA PHE A 3 0.11 4.25 -24.08
C PHE A 3 -0.13 5.20 -22.90
N VAL A 4 -0.54 6.45 -23.16
CA VAL A 4 -0.86 7.44 -22.13
C VAL A 4 -1.98 6.95 -21.21
N LYS A 5 -3.05 6.38 -21.79
CA LYS A 5 -4.16 5.80 -21.01
C LYS A 5 -3.67 4.67 -20.09
N LEU A 6 -2.76 3.83 -20.58
CA LEU A 6 -2.21 2.71 -19.82
C LEU A 6 -1.35 3.19 -18.65
N ILE A 7 -0.48 4.17 -18.89
CA ILE A 7 0.35 4.81 -17.85
C ILE A 7 -0.54 5.45 -16.79
N LEU A 8 -1.56 6.22 -17.19
CA LEU A 8 -2.47 6.88 -16.26
C LEU A 8 -3.25 5.87 -15.41
N THR A 9 -3.71 4.76 -16.01
CA THR A 9 -4.38 3.70 -15.25
C THR A 9 -3.47 3.08 -14.19
N TYR A 10 -2.22 2.74 -14.54
CA TYR A 10 -1.30 2.17 -13.56
C TYR A 10 -0.85 3.20 -12.50
N LEU A 11 -0.78 4.48 -12.87
CA LEU A 11 -0.54 5.56 -11.91
C LEU A 11 -1.65 5.61 -10.86
N ILE A 12 -2.91 5.55 -11.27
CA ILE A 12 -4.07 5.50 -10.36
C ILE A 12 -3.99 4.29 -9.43
N TRP A 13 -3.68 3.10 -9.96
CA TRP A 13 -3.52 1.90 -9.14
C TRP A 13 -2.35 1.99 -8.16
N THR A 14 -1.26 2.66 -8.55
CA THR A 14 -0.09 2.90 -7.69
C THR A 14 -0.46 3.84 -6.55
N ILE A 15 -1.13 4.96 -6.84
CA ILE A 15 -1.61 5.91 -5.82
C ILE A 15 -2.55 5.20 -4.85
N LEU A 16 -3.48 4.39 -5.36
CA LEU A 16 -4.39 3.61 -4.51
C LEU A 16 -3.63 2.63 -3.61
N SER A 17 -2.60 1.97 -4.12
CA SER A 17 -1.75 1.06 -3.36
C SER A 17 -0.96 1.79 -2.26
N LEU A 18 -0.45 2.98 -2.55
CA LEU A 18 0.22 3.84 -1.56
C LEU A 18 -0.73 4.27 -0.44
N ILE A 19 -1.94 4.69 -0.79
CA ILE A 19 -2.97 5.04 0.20
C ILE A 19 -3.28 3.83 1.09
N LEU A 20 -3.40 2.63 0.52
CA LEU A 20 -3.62 1.40 1.28
C LEU A 20 -2.45 1.08 2.22
N GLY A 21 -1.20 1.22 1.77
CA GLY A 21 -0.01 1.00 2.59
C GLY A 21 0.09 1.95 3.77
N VAL A 22 -0.14 3.25 3.54
CA VAL A 22 -0.15 4.27 4.61
C VAL A 22 -1.33 4.06 5.56
N SER A 23 -2.52 3.75 5.03
CA SER A 23 -3.71 3.46 5.85
C SER A 23 -3.48 2.24 6.75
N TYR A 24 -2.86 1.19 6.21
CA TYR A 24 -2.47 0.01 7.00
C TYR A 24 -1.52 0.39 8.15
N MET A 25 -0.47 1.17 7.88
CA MET A 25 0.44 1.59 8.95
C MET A 25 -0.25 2.47 10.00
N ARG A 26 -1.19 3.32 9.62
CA ARG A 26 -2.00 4.07 10.58
C ARG A 26 -2.85 3.16 11.48
N LEU A 27 -3.38 2.07 10.94
CA LEU A 27 -4.12 1.07 11.72
C LEU A 27 -3.22 0.29 12.69
N VAL A 28 -1.98 0.00 12.28
CA VAL A 28 -1.01 -0.73 13.12
C VAL A 28 -0.45 0.15 14.24
N LEU A 29 -0.06 1.38 13.91
CA LEU A 29 0.56 2.31 14.87
C LEU A 29 -0.45 2.97 15.80
N GLY A 30 -1.72 3.09 15.38
CA GLY A 30 -2.76 3.74 16.17
C GLY A 30 -2.69 5.27 16.14
N PRO A 31 -3.45 5.95 17.01
CA PRO A 31 -3.37 7.40 17.19
C PRO A 31 -1.98 7.80 17.72
N ASN A 32 -1.53 8.99 17.33
CA ASN A 32 -0.33 9.58 17.88
C ASN A 32 -0.68 10.26 19.20
N ASP A 33 -0.23 9.68 20.30
CA ASP A 33 -0.54 10.17 21.65
C ASP A 33 0.52 11.15 22.18
N VAL A 34 1.52 11.48 21.36
CA VAL A 34 2.62 12.38 21.73
C VAL A 34 2.13 13.83 21.72
N SER A 35 2.52 14.64 22.71
CA SER A 35 2.07 16.03 22.78
C SER A 35 2.62 16.88 21.63
N GLU A 36 1.77 17.72 21.05
CA GLU A 36 2.12 18.63 19.95
C GLU A 36 2.94 19.86 20.39
N ASP A 37 3.23 20.02 21.69
CA ASP A 37 3.85 21.23 22.26
C ASP A 37 5.35 21.12 22.52
N GLY A 38 6.07 22.21 22.25
CA GLY A 38 7.48 22.40 22.65
C GLY A 38 8.44 21.37 22.03
N TRP A 39 9.37 20.87 22.82
CA TRP A 39 10.36 19.88 22.37
C TRP A 39 9.75 18.52 22.00
N TRP A 40 8.57 18.19 22.53
CA TRP A 40 7.85 16.95 22.22
C TRP A 40 7.28 16.93 20.80
N TYR A 41 7.12 18.10 20.16
CA TYR A 41 6.75 18.22 18.76
C TYR A 41 7.70 17.48 17.81
N LEU A 42 9.00 17.41 18.14
CA LEU A 42 9.98 16.68 17.32
C LEU A 42 9.71 15.16 17.31
N LEU A 43 9.27 14.59 18.44
CA LEU A 43 8.89 13.18 18.51
C LEU A 43 7.55 12.91 17.85
N HIS A 44 6.59 13.84 17.96
CA HIS A 44 5.35 13.78 17.19
C HIS A 44 5.64 13.74 15.68
N LEU A 45 6.51 14.62 15.20
CA LEU A 45 6.94 14.66 13.80
C LEU A 45 7.67 13.38 13.38
N PHE A 46 8.51 12.82 14.26
CA PHE A 46 9.22 11.57 13.99
C PHE A 46 8.26 10.38 13.86
N PHE A 47 7.22 10.32 14.69
CA PHE A 47 6.18 9.30 14.60
C PHE A 47 5.42 9.36 13.27
N ASP A 48 4.99 10.56 12.86
CA ASP A 48 4.31 10.76 11.57
C ASP A 48 5.23 10.47 10.37
N MET A 49 6.51 10.83 10.47
CA MET A 49 7.52 10.52 9.46
C MET A 49 7.77 9.00 9.36
N GLY A 50 7.83 8.29 10.49
CA GLY A 50 7.96 6.84 10.53
C GLY A 50 6.76 6.16 9.86
N LEU A 51 5.56 6.62 10.17
CA LEU A 51 4.32 6.14 9.56
C LEU A 51 4.34 6.33 8.03
N LEU A 52 4.72 7.52 7.56
CA LEU A 52 4.80 7.80 6.12
C LEU A 52 5.91 6.99 5.45
N HIS A 53 7.07 6.87 6.07
CA HIS A 53 8.20 6.15 5.49
C HIS A 53 7.91 4.66 5.33
N VAL A 54 7.48 4.00 6.41
CA VAL A 54 7.16 2.57 6.39
C VAL A 54 5.91 2.31 5.54
N GLY A 55 4.88 3.15 5.68
CA GLY A 55 3.65 3.04 4.88
C GLY A 55 3.90 3.22 3.39
N PHE A 56 4.83 4.09 3.00
CA PHE A 56 5.27 4.26 1.62
C PHE A 56 5.94 3.00 1.10
N TRP A 57 6.92 2.42 1.82
CA TRP A 57 7.58 1.18 1.41
C TRP A 57 6.61 0.01 1.26
N ILE A 58 5.67 -0.14 2.18
CA ILE A 58 4.61 -1.15 2.10
C ILE A 58 3.72 -0.90 0.87
N GLY A 59 3.30 0.34 0.65
CA GLY A 59 2.52 0.72 -0.53
C GLY A 59 3.23 0.44 -1.85
N VAL A 60 4.55 0.68 -1.92
CA VAL A 60 5.40 0.36 -3.07
C VAL A 60 5.47 -1.16 -3.29
N ALA A 61 5.60 -1.95 -2.22
CA ALA A 61 5.59 -3.41 -2.31
C ALA A 61 4.25 -3.92 -2.86
N ILE A 62 3.12 -3.41 -2.35
CA ILE A 62 1.77 -3.73 -2.83
C ILE A 62 1.64 -3.37 -4.31
N ALA A 63 2.00 -2.15 -4.70
CA ALA A 63 1.91 -1.68 -6.08
C ALA A 63 2.73 -2.56 -7.03
N SER A 64 3.97 -2.91 -6.64
CA SER A 64 4.88 -3.70 -7.46
C SER A 64 4.32 -5.09 -7.73
N ILE A 65 3.85 -5.79 -6.70
CA ILE A 65 3.26 -7.13 -6.83
C ILE A 65 1.97 -7.07 -7.66
N PHE A 66 1.12 -6.07 -7.39
CA PHE A 66 -0.14 -5.89 -8.13
C PHE A 66 0.10 -5.63 -9.62
N ILE A 67 1.01 -4.72 -9.97
CA ILE A 67 1.34 -4.40 -11.36
C ILE A 67 1.91 -5.63 -12.07
N LEU A 68 2.79 -6.38 -11.41
CA LEU A 68 3.36 -7.61 -11.96
C LEU A 68 2.25 -8.63 -12.27
N LEU A 69 1.38 -8.92 -11.30
CA LEU A 69 0.24 -9.82 -11.48
C LEU A 69 -0.73 -9.33 -12.56
N ASP A 70 -0.99 -8.02 -12.61
CA ASP A 70 -1.91 -7.46 -13.60
C ASP A 70 -1.38 -7.58 -15.02
N VAL A 71 -0.13 -7.19 -15.24
CA VAL A 71 0.50 -7.20 -16.57
C VAL A 71 0.65 -8.63 -17.10
N PHE A 72 1.08 -9.57 -16.27
CA PHE A 72 1.32 -10.95 -16.71
C PHE A 72 0.05 -11.80 -16.77
N TYR A 73 -0.86 -11.67 -15.81
CA TYR A 73 -2.00 -12.59 -15.64
C TYR A 73 -3.34 -11.92 -15.87
N LEU A 74 -3.73 -10.94 -15.03
CA LEU A 74 -5.12 -10.43 -15.04
C LEU A 74 -5.48 -9.77 -16.36
N ARG A 75 -4.58 -8.96 -16.93
CA ARG A 75 -4.85 -8.23 -18.19
C ARG A 75 -5.09 -9.17 -19.36
N LYS A 76 -4.40 -10.31 -19.42
CA LYS A 76 -4.60 -11.33 -20.46
C LYS A 76 -5.90 -12.11 -20.23
N LYS A 77 -6.12 -12.56 -18.99
CA LYS A 77 -7.28 -13.39 -18.62
C LYS A 77 -8.61 -12.64 -18.67
N LEU A 78 -8.62 -11.34 -18.35
CA LEU A 78 -9.84 -10.53 -18.20
C LEU A 78 -10.12 -9.61 -19.40
N LYS A 79 -9.52 -9.86 -20.57
CA LYS A 79 -9.61 -8.97 -21.75
C LYS A 79 -11.04 -8.68 -22.20
N ASN A 80 -11.97 -9.63 -22.04
CA ASN A 80 -13.38 -9.52 -22.44
C ASN A 80 -14.37 -9.53 -21.26
N ASN A 81 -13.90 -9.43 -20.02
CA ASN A 81 -14.78 -9.50 -18.86
C ASN A 81 -15.22 -8.09 -18.43
N SER A 82 -16.53 -7.85 -18.37
CA SER A 82 -17.12 -6.58 -17.91
C SER A 82 -16.81 -6.27 -16.44
N GLN A 83 -16.53 -7.30 -15.64
CA GLN A 83 -16.18 -7.18 -14.21
C GLN A 83 -14.67 -7.05 -13.96
N LYS A 84 -13.87 -6.80 -15.01
CA LYS A 84 -12.39 -6.70 -14.90
C LYS A 84 -11.94 -5.80 -13.76
N THR A 85 -12.52 -4.60 -13.63
CA THR A 85 -12.13 -3.62 -12.61
C THR A 85 -12.40 -4.12 -11.19
N ILE A 86 -13.52 -4.81 -10.98
CA ILE A 86 -13.87 -5.39 -9.67
C ILE A 86 -12.87 -6.49 -9.30
N ILE A 87 -12.53 -7.36 -10.25
CA ILE A 87 -11.55 -8.44 -10.02
C ILE A 87 -10.16 -7.86 -9.73
N GLN A 88 -9.76 -6.78 -10.41
CA GLN A 88 -8.52 -6.06 -10.12
C GLN A 88 -8.54 -5.47 -8.70
N LEU A 89 -9.64 -4.86 -8.28
CA LEU A 89 -9.78 -4.31 -6.93
C LEU A 89 -9.70 -5.40 -5.85
N ILE A 90 -10.42 -6.52 -6.04
CA ILE A 90 -10.36 -7.67 -5.12
C ILE A 90 -8.92 -8.21 -5.04
N THR A 91 -8.24 -8.33 -6.19
CA THR A 91 -6.85 -8.80 -6.24
C THR A 91 -5.93 -7.86 -5.46
N LEU A 92 -6.09 -6.54 -5.60
CA LEU A 92 -5.32 -5.55 -4.84
C LEU A 92 -5.55 -5.70 -3.33
N LEU A 93 -6.79 -5.89 -2.90
CA LEU A 93 -7.13 -6.08 -1.48
C LEU A 93 -6.52 -7.39 -0.93
N VAL A 94 -6.55 -8.47 -1.71
CA VAL A 94 -5.92 -9.75 -1.33
C VAL A 94 -4.40 -9.57 -1.16
N ILE A 95 -3.73 -8.90 -2.11
CA ILE A 95 -2.29 -8.62 -2.03
C ILE A 95 -1.98 -7.76 -0.80
N THR A 96 -2.79 -6.73 -0.55
CA THR A 96 -2.65 -5.85 0.62
C THR A 96 -2.75 -6.66 1.92
N GLY A 97 -3.74 -7.53 2.03
CA GLY A 97 -3.89 -8.42 3.18
C GLY A 97 -2.70 -9.36 3.36
N LEU A 98 -2.18 -9.95 2.28
CA LEU A 98 -1.00 -10.81 2.35
C LEU A 98 0.24 -10.05 2.84
N ILE A 99 0.51 -8.86 2.29
CA ILE A 99 1.64 -8.03 2.71
C ILE A 99 1.47 -7.57 4.15
N ALA A 100 0.27 -7.18 4.56
CA ALA A 100 -0.03 -6.79 5.93
C ALA A 100 0.23 -7.94 6.93
N ILE A 101 -0.13 -9.17 6.57
CA ILE A 101 0.17 -10.36 7.38
C ILE A 101 1.68 -10.56 7.46
N VAL A 102 2.39 -10.56 6.32
CA VAL A 102 3.85 -10.73 6.30
C VAL A 102 4.54 -9.66 7.16
N HIS A 103 4.17 -8.40 6.99
CA HIS A 103 4.69 -7.28 7.78
C HIS A 103 4.44 -7.48 9.27
N TYR A 104 3.20 -7.82 9.66
CA TYR A 104 2.86 -8.10 11.05
C TYR A 104 3.68 -9.25 11.66
N PHE A 105 3.91 -10.33 10.89
CA PHE A 105 4.75 -11.44 11.32
C PHE A 105 6.23 -11.03 11.47
N LEU A 106 6.76 -10.24 10.53
CA LEU A 106 8.13 -9.74 10.62
C LEU A 106 8.33 -8.86 11.86
N GLU A 107 7.38 -7.96 12.11
CA GLU A 107 7.37 -7.09 13.28
C GLU A 107 7.29 -7.91 14.58
N LYS A 108 6.30 -8.80 14.70
CA LYS A 108 5.99 -9.46 15.99
C LYS A 108 6.77 -10.72 16.29
N VAL A 109 7.29 -11.43 15.29
CA VAL A 109 7.97 -12.72 15.51
C VAL A 109 9.48 -12.57 15.46
N ILE A 110 9.99 -11.68 14.61
CA ILE A 110 11.42 -11.58 14.33
C ILE A 110 12.02 -10.35 15.05
N ASP A 111 11.20 -9.42 15.56
CA ASP A 111 11.63 -8.22 16.32
C ASP A 111 12.73 -7.46 15.54
N VAL A 112 12.53 -7.34 14.23
CA VAL A 112 13.52 -6.77 13.29
C VAL A 112 13.53 -5.24 13.35
N ILE A 113 12.49 -4.63 13.90
CA ILE A 113 12.28 -3.16 13.96
C ILE A 113 12.04 -2.76 15.41
#